data_AF-A0A261CN79-F1
#
_entry.id   AF-A0A261CN79-F1
#
_cell.length_a   1.000
_cell.length_b   1.000
_cell.length_c   1.000
_cell.angle_alpha   90.00
_cell.angle_beta   90.00
_cell.angle_gamma   90.00
#
_symmetry.space_group_name_H-M   'P 1'
#
loop_
_entity.id
_entity.type
_entity.pdbx_description
1 polymer ?
#
loop_
_entity_poly.entity_id
_entity_poly.type
_entity_poly.pdbx_seq_one_letter_code
_entity_poly.pdbx_strand_id
1 'polypeptide(L)'
;MTKTYLFWVSLAQTVGKFAFATTTLSGLILIYFNFFEVKKIFGTYKYLMVIFTSMGIGLATLEVVFHPNLHFYNIGYVYFTLSEPFKLSTDTLTRFLGIYAGVYCLTISLLAVQFIYRYWAVFSLNNLQYFQGWKSSIWILYCFFFGVQWYIGVYYLLEPDNVTKEYFKEEMLQRYSVVSNDLPLRAFMAYDPIDRSIRWVNWLFAFIVTAIMAFQYGIMIYCGWAMYSGMEEKMRNFSAPLKHHHNQLFKTLVFQISTPTIFLFSPLVLVIYLPFFDIELSFPAGATVCAFNFYPAVDVVIVLYVVTEYRVAAKKYLNIIRKQFTSSSSKYAENSQQTQQTFQLSTLPA
;
A
#
# COMPACT_ATOMS: atom_id res chain seq x y z
N MET A 1 -0.30 19.55 31.42
CA MET A 1 -0.83 19.99 30.10
C MET A 1 -0.62 18.83 29.13
N THR A 2 -1.62 17.97 28.97
CA THR A 2 -1.52 16.77 28.10
C THR A 2 -1.38 17.25 26.66
N LYS A 3 -0.30 16.85 25.96
CA LYS A 3 -0.06 17.30 24.57
C LYS A 3 -1.10 16.66 23.63
N THR A 4 -1.77 17.49 22.85
CA THR A 4 -2.68 17.10 21.77
C THR A 4 -1.94 16.35 20.66
N TYR A 5 -2.57 15.36 20.03
CA TYR A 5 -1.97 14.57 18.92
C TYR A 5 -2.39 15.02 17.52
N LEU A 6 -3.18 16.10 17.41
CA LEU A 6 -3.61 16.68 16.12
C LEU A 6 -2.44 17.07 15.21
N PHE A 7 -1.29 17.50 15.76
CA PHE A 7 -0.09 17.74 14.96
C PHE A 7 0.38 16.48 14.23
N TRP A 8 0.42 15.33 14.92
CA TRP A 8 0.84 14.05 14.34
C TRP A 8 -0.17 13.55 13.31
N VAL A 9 -1.46 13.80 13.52
CA VAL A 9 -2.50 13.51 12.52
C VAL A 9 -2.29 14.36 11.26
N SER A 10 -2.08 15.66 11.41
CA SER A 10 -1.81 16.57 10.29
C SER A 10 -0.55 16.18 9.52
N LEU A 11 0.50 15.77 10.24
CA LEU A 11 1.72 15.22 9.64
C LEU A 11 1.42 13.94 8.85
N ALA A 12 0.70 12.98 9.44
CA ALA A 12 0.32 11.73 8.78
C ALA A 12 -0.52 12.00 7.51
N GLN A 13 -1.46 12.94 7.55
CA GLN A 13 -2.24 13.36 6.38
C GLN A 13 -1.37 13.98 5.28
N THR A 14 -0.40 14.80 5.66
CA THR A 14 0.55 15.41 4.71
C THR A 14 1.40 14.33 4.04
N VAL A 15 1.88 13.39 4.83
CA VAL A 15 2.64 12.23 4.36
C VAL A 15 1.77 11.33 3.46
N GLY A 16 0.51 11.10 3.81
CA GLY A 16 -0.47 10.38 3.00
C GLY A 16 -0.71 11.01 1.63
N LYS A 17 -0.88 12.35 1.58
CA LYS A 17 -0.99 13.10 0.31
C LYS A 17 0.25 12.92 -0.58
N PHE A 18 1.44 12.94 0.02
CA PHE A 18 2.68 12.68 -0.71
C PHE A 18 2.76 11.22 -1.20
N ALA A 19 2.39 10.25 -0.37
CA ALA A 19 2.30 8.84 -0.74
C ALA A 19 1.30 8.61 -1.90
N PHE A 20 0.15 9.29 -1.88
CA PHE A 20 -0.82 9.26 -2.97
C PHE A 20 -0.27 9.85 -4.27
N ALA A 21 0.35 11.03 -4.21
CA ALA A 21 0.92 11.65 -5.40
C ALA A 21 2.00 10.77 -6.04
N THR A 22 2.91 10.22 -5.22
CA THR A 22 3.98 9.34 -5.67
C THR A 22 3.46 8.00 -6.19
N THR A 23 2.50 7.36 -5.50
CA THR A 23 1.84 6.12 -5.95
C THR A 23 1.13 6.32 -7.28
N THR A 24 0.36 7.40 -7.41
CA THR A 24 -0.41 7.68 -8.62
C THR A 24 0.52 7.98 -9.80
N LEU A 25 1.50 8.86 -9.63
CA LEU A 25 2.44 9.21 -10.70
C LEU A 25 3.24 7.99 -11.16
N SER A 26 3.89 7.28 -10.23
CA SER A 26 4.70 6.11 -10.56
C SER A 26 3.84 4.97 -11.13
N GLY A 27 2.65 4.76 -10.57
CA GLY A 27 1.71 3.74 -11.01
C GLY A 27 1.20 3.99 -12.43
N LEU A 28 0.83 5.22 -12.78
CA LEU A 28 0.42 5.58 -14.13
C LEU A 28 1.56 5.37 -15.15
N ILE A 29 2.80 5.71 -14.78
CA ILE A 29 3.98 5.43 -15.62
C ILE A 29 4.15 3.94 -15.85
N LEU A 30 4.03 3.13 -14.79
CA LEU A 30 4.17 1.68 -14.90
C LEU A 30 3.06 1.07 -15.76
N ILE A 31 1.82 1.51 -15.60
CA ILE A 31 0.68 1.09 -16.42
C ILE A 31 0.94 1.45 -17.88
N TYR A 32 1.40 2.67 -18.16
CA TYR A 32 1.76 3.10 -19.51
C TYR A 32 2.85 2.20 -20.13
N PHE A 33 3.92 1.90 -19.39
CA PHE A 33 4.97 1.01 -19.89
C PHE A 33 4.50 -0.42 -20.15
N ASN A 34 3.59 -0.94 -19.32
CA ASN A 34 3.01 -2.27 -19.53
C ASN A 34 2.25 -2.37 -20.86
N PHE A 35 1.47 -1.35 -21.20
CA PHE A 35 0.67 -1.33 -22.43
C PHE A 35 1.48 -1.01 -23.69
N PHE A 36 2.40 -0.03 -23.63
CA PHE A 36 2.96 0.56 -24.85
C PHE A 36 4.43 0.21 -25.13
N GLU A 37 5.26 -0.01 -24.12
CA GLU A 37 6.73 -0.11 -24.31
C GLU A 37 7.24 -1.54 -24.12
N VAL A 38 6.82 -2.23 -23.06
CA VAL A 38 7.49 -3.46 -22.63
C VAL A 38 6.91 -4.66 -23.38
N LYS A 39 7.28 -4.87 -24.64
CA LYS A 39 6.69 -5.95 -25.48
C LYS A 39 7.15 -7.38 -25.12
N LYS A 40 8.26 -7.54 -24.41
CA LYS A 40 8.92 -8.85 -24.17
C LYS A 40 8.45 -9.62 -22.94
N ILE A 41 7.60 -9.03 -22.10
CA ILE A 41 7.07 -9.70 -20.90
C ILE A 41 5.78 -10.45 -21.24
N PHE A 42 5.62 -11.68 -20.72
CA PHE A 42 4.42 -12.51 -20.88
C PHE A 42 3.14 -11.71 -20.61
N GLY A 43 2.18 -11.77 -21.54
CA GLY A 43 0.97 -10.93 -21.51
C GLY A 43 0.20 -11.04 -20.19
N THR A 44 0.05 -12.25 -19.65
CA THR A 44 -0.68 -12.50 -18.39
C THR A 44 -0.07 -11.81 -17.18
N TYR A 45 1.26 -11.76 -17.09
CA TYR A 45 1.94 -11.09 -15.98
C TYR A 45 1.71 -9.58 -15.98
N LYS A 46 1.63 -8.97 -17.15
CA LYS A 46 1.37 -7.54 -17.30
C LYS A 46 -0.02 -7.18 -16.78
N TYR A 47 -1.03 -7.97 -17.10
CA TYR A 47 -2.38 -7.75 -16.59
C TYR A 47 -2.39 -7.80 -15.05
N LEU A 48 -1.69 -8.77 -14.46
CA LEU A 48 -1.58 -8.87 -13.02
C LEU A 48 -0.85 -7.66 -12.37
N MET A 49 0.22 -7.18 -13.01
CA MET A 49 0.92 -5.95 -12.58
C MET A 49 0.00 -4.74 -12.67
N VAL A 50 -0.72 -4.56 -13.78
CA VAL A 50 -1.66 -3.44 -13.97
C VAL A 50 -2.76 -3.47 -12.91
N ILE A 51 -3.39 -4.62 -12.68
CA ILE A 51 -4.44 -4.77 -11.67
C ILE A 51 -3.90 -4.40 -10.28
N PHE A 52 -2.72 -4.88 -9.93
CA PHE A 52 -2.10 -4.59 -8.65
C PHE A 52 -1.76 -3.11 -8.47
N THR A 53 -1.19 -2.48 -9.50
CA THR A 53 -0.90 -1.05 -9.50
C THR A 53 -2.19 -0.22 -9.40
N SER A 54 -3.24 -0.58 -10.15
CA SER A 54 -4.54 0.07 -10.06
C SER A 54 -5.16 -0.05 -8.66
N MET A 55 -5.05 -1.22 -8.03
CA MET A 55 -5.52 -1.44 -6.65
C MET A 55 -4.72 -0.60 -5.65
N GLY A 56 -3.41 -0.49 -5.84
CA GLY A 56 -2.54 0.37 -5.02
C GLY A 56 -2.91 1.86 -5.13
N ILE A 57 -3.22 2.35 -6.34
CA ILE A 57 -3.75 3.70 -6.54
C ILE A 57 -5.07 3.87 -5.80
N GLY A 58 -6.00 2.90 -5.93
CA GLY A 58 -7.28 2.92 -5.23
C GLY A 58 -7.13 2.98 -3.70
N LEU A 59 -6.24 2.17 -3.12
CA LEU A 59 -5.94 2.20 -1.68
C LEU A 59 -5.42 3.57 -1.24
N ALA A 60 -4.48 4.16 -1.99
CA ALA A 60 -3.94 5.49 -1.70
C ALA A 60 -5.01 6.59 -1.85
N THR A 61 -5.93 6.46 -2.82
CA THR A 61 -7.08 7.37 -2.95
C THR A 61 -8.00 7.29 -1.74
N LEU A 62 -8.35 6.09 -1.27
CA LEU A 62 -9.22 5.92 -0.11
C LEU A 62 -8.62 6.56 1.15
N GLU A 63 -7.30 6.45 1.35
CA GLU A 63 -6.67 7.11 2.50
C GLU A 63 -6.73 8.63 2.42
N VAL A 64 -6.43 9.23 1.27
CA VAL A 64 -6.45 10.70 1.14
C VAL A 64 -7.87 11.25 1.24
N VAL A 65 -8.89 10.49 0.85
CA VAL A 65 -10.29 10.91 0.93
C VAL A 65 -10.84 10.76 2.35
N PHE A 66 -10.62 9.61 2.98
CA PHE A 66 -11.28 9.25 4.25
C PHE A 66 -10.39 9.42 5.49
N HIS A 67 -9.08 9.60 5.33
CA HIS A 67 -8.11 9.81 6.41
C HIS A 67 -8.30 8.86 7.62
N PRO A 68 -8.19 7.54 7.42
CA PRO A 68 -8.21 6.58 8.52
C PRO A 68 -7.05 6.85 9.49
N ASN A 69 -7.33 6.86 10.78
CA ASN A 69 -6.39 7.07 11.87
C ASN A 69 -6.41 5.88 12.82
N LEU A 70 -5.25 5.63 13.44
CA LEU A 70 -5.10 4.61 14.47
C LEU A 70 -4.47 5.25 15.70
N HIS A 71 -5.01 4.95 16.88
CA HIS A 71 -4.49 5.41 18.17
C HIS A 71 -4.43 4.25 19.14
N PHE A 72 -3.27 4.00 19.75
CA PHE A 72 -3.15 2.99 20.80
C PHE A 72 -3.32 3.62 22.17
N TYR A 73 -3.97 2.87 23.06
CA TYR A 73 -4.13 3.23 24.45
C TYR A 73 -4.17 1.98 25.33
N ASN A 74 -3.04 1.70 25.99
CA ASN A 74 -2.77 0.55 26.84
C ASN A 74 -3.19 -0.80 26.22
N ILE A 75 -4.28 -1.39 26.72
CA ILE A 75 -4.83 -2.71 26.32
C ILE A 75 -5.62 -2.70 25.01
N GLY A 76 -5.60 -1.61 24.26
CA GLY A 76 -6.44 -1.48 23.07
C GLY A 76 -5.98 -0.41 22.08
N TYR A 77 -6.74 -0.31 21.00
CA TYR A 77 -6.60 0.76 20.02
C TYR A 77 -7.95 1.20 19.48
N VAL A 78 -8.00 2.43 18.98
CA VAL A 78 -9.13 3.00 18.25
C VAL A 78 -8.73 3.20 16.80
N TYR A 79 -9.58 2.72 15.90
CA TYR A 79 -9.51 2.94 14.47
C TYR A 79 -10.65 3.85 14.04
N PHE A 80 -10.35 5.08 13.60
CA PHE A 80 -11.33 6.14 13.45
C PHE A 80 -10.99 7.09 12.31
N THR A 81 -11.92 7.98 11.95
CA THR A 81 -11.60 9.13 11.09
C THR A 81 -12.11 10.42 11.70
N LEU A 82 -11.30 11.48 11.59
CA LEU A 82 -11.69 12.85 11.96
C LEU A 82 -12.24 13.65 10.77
N SER A 83 -12.20 13.06 9.57
CA SER A 83 -12.60 13.72 8.34
C SER A 83 -14.02 13.33 7.97
N GLU A 84 -14.80 14.33 7.56
CA GLU A 84 -16.18 14.16 7.07
C GLU A 84 -16.23 14.50 5.57
N PRO A 85 -15.56 13.71 4.70
CA PRO A 85 -15.62 13.94 3.27
C PRO A 85 -17.07 13.87 2.80
N PHE A 86 -17.46 14.81 1.94
CA PHE A 86 -18.79 14.89 1.33
C PHE A 86 -19.96 14.99 2.34
N LYS A 87 -19.71 15.39 3.60
CA LYS A 87 -20.73 15.47 4.66
C LYS A 87 -21.50 14.14 4.87
N LEU A 88 -20.79 13.02 4.72
CA LEU A 88 -21.37 11.69 4.92
C LEU A 88 -21.73 11.45 6.39
N SER A 89 -22.74 10.62 6.63
CA SER A 89 -23.14 10.24 7.98
C SER A 89 -22.05 9.42 8.70
N THR A 90 -22.04 9.48 10.04
CA THR A 90 -21.13 8.71 10.89
C THR A 90 -21.16 7.21 10.58
N ASP A 91 -22.35 6.62 10.39
CA ASP A 91 -22.47 5.20 10.02
C ASP A 91 -21.81 4.89 8.66
N THR A 92 -21.96 5.78 7.69
CA THR A 92 -21.33 5.61 6.38
C THR A 92 -19.80 5.70 6.47
N LEU A 93 -19.27 6.67 7.21
CA LEU A 93 -17.83 6.81 7.44
C LEU A 93 -17.24 5.60 8.20
N THR A 94 -17.99 5.08 9.16
CA THR A 94 -17.65 3.84 9.86
C THR A 94 -17.61 2.62 8.92
N ARG A 95 -18.53 2.52 7.95
CA ARG A 95 -18.45 1.47 6.91
C ARG A 95 -17.19 1.64 6.05
N PHE A 96 -16.79 2.88 5.75
CA PHE A 96 -15.57 3.16 4.98
C PHE A 96 -14.29 2.71 5.70
N LEU A 97 -14.23 2.80 7.04
CA LEU A 97 -13.13 2.22 7.82
C LEU A 97 -13.01 0.71 7.56
N GLY A 98 -14.14 -0.01 7.60
CA GLY A 98 -14.18 -1.43 7.23
C GLY A 98 -13.74 -1.67 5.78
N ILE A 99 -14.24 -0.88 4.83
CA ILE A 99 -13.92 -1.02 3.39
C ILE A 99 -12.42 -0.85 3.18
N TYR A 100 -11.81 0.17 3.79
CA TYR A 100 -10.38 0.41 3.71
C TYR A 100 -9.58 -0.81 4.20
N ALA A 101 -9.95 -1.38 5.35
CA ALA A 101 -9.31 -2.60 5.86
C ALA A 101 -9.49 -3.82 4.93
N GLY A 102 -10.67 -3.96 4.32
CA GLY A 102 -10.93 -5.00 3.31
C GLY A 102 -10.10 -4.82 2.03
N VAL A 103 -9.98 -3.59 1.52
CA VAL A 103 -9.14 -3.24 0.35
C VAL A 103 -7.65 -3.46 0.65
N TYR A 104 -7.22 -3.17 1.88
CA TYR A 104 -5.89 -3.51 2.35
C TYR A 104 -5.64 -5.03 2.31
N CYS A 105 -6.56 -5.84 2.83
CA CYS A 105 -6.45 -7.30 2.78
C CYS A 105 -6.49 -7.86 1.34
N LEU A 106 -7.35 -7.29 0.49
CA LEU A 106 -7.37 -7.57 -0.95
C LEU A 106 -6.00 -7.34 -1.59
N THR A 107 -5.32 -6.25 -1.23
CA THR A 107 -3.99 -5.90 -1.74
C THR A 107 -2.94 -6.93 -1.32
N ILE A 108 -2.95 -7.35 -0.05
CA ILE A 108 -2.07 -8.42 0.44
C ILE A 108 -2.35 -9.75 -0.29
N SER A 109 -3.64 -10.09 -0.48
CA SER A 109 -4.02 -11.31 -1.16
C SER A 109 -3.56 -11.31 -2.62
N LEU A 110 -3.73 -10.18 -3.31
CA LEU A 110 -3.26 -10.02 -4.68
C LEU A 110 -1.72 -10.07 -4.77
N LEU A 111 -1.03 -9.57 -3.75
CA LEU A 111 0.42 -9.72 -3.65
C LEU A 111 0.83 -11.19 -3.52
N ALA A 112 0.18 -11.98 -2.67
CA ALA A 112 0.42 -13.42 -2.58
C ALA A 112 0.18 -14.12 -3.93
N VAL A 113 -0.87 -13.74 -4.66
CA VAL A 113 -1.14 -14.22 -6.02
C VAL A 113 -0.01 -13.87 -7.00
N GLN A 114 0.60 -12.69 -6.90
CA GLN A 114 1.80 -12.37 -7.69
C GLN A 114 2.96 -13.31 -7.39
N PHE A 115 3.18 -13.67 -6.13
CA PHE A 115 4.22 -14.62 -5.74
C PHE A 115 3.95 -16.03 -6.29
N ILE A 116 2.68 -16.49 -6.25
CA ILE A 116 2.28 -17.76 -6.87
C ILE A 116 2.53 -17.73 -8.38
N TYR A 117 2.12 -16.65 -9.07
CA TYR A 117 2.35 -16.50 -10.51
C TYR A 117 3.83 -16.63 -10.85
N ARG A 118 4.69 -15.91 -10.13
CA ARG A 118 6.15 -15.91 -10.36
C ARG A 118 6.74 -17.29 -10.14
N TYR A 119 6.32 -17.97 -9.07
CA TYR A 119 6.74 -19.33 -8.79
C TYR A 119 6.35 -20.29 -9.92
N TRP A 120 5.08 -20.29 -10.37
CA TRP A 120 4.65 -21.14 -11.48
C TRP A 120 5.30 -20.79 -12.82
N ALA A 121 5.59 -19.51 -13.07
CA ALA A 121 6.29 -19.09 -14.27
C ALA A 121 7.71 -19.68 -14.37
N VAL A 122 8.35 -19.99 -13.24
CA VAL A 122 9.69 -20.60 -13.18
C VAL A 122 9.61 -22.13 -13.13
N PHE A 123 8.69 -22.69 -12.35
CA PHE A 123 8.67 -24.13 -12.04
C PHE A 123 7.60 -24.95 -12.73
N SER A 124 6.48 -24.36 -13.16
CA SER A 124 5.33 -25.11 -13.65
C SER A 124 4.50 -24.31 -14.66
N LEU A 125 4.99 -24.21 -15.89
CA LEU A 125 4.33 -23.46 -16.97
C LEU A 125 2.89 -23.94 -17.24
N ASN A 126 2.60 -25.23 -17.06
CA ASN A 126 1.26 -25.79 -17.24
C ASN A 126 0.23 -25.19 -16.27
N ASN A 127 0.65 -24.71 -15.08
CA ASN A 127 -0.25 -24.11 -14.11
C ASN A 127 -0.58 -22.64 -14.45
N LEU A 128 0.17 -22.01 -15.37
CA LEU A 128 -0.14 -20.64 -15.82
C LEU A 128 -1.49 -20.53 -16.54
N GLN A 129 -2.07 -21.66 -16.98
CA GLN A 129 -3.42 -21.71 -17.53
C GLN A 129 -4.49 -21.17 -16.55
N TYR A 130 -4.25 -21.25 -15.23
CA TYR A 130 -5.16 -20.69 -14.23
C TYR A 130 -5.16 -19.17 -14.17
N PHE A 131 -4.21 -18.51 -14.84
CA PHE A 131 -4.16 -17.06 -14.96
C PHE A 131 -4.70 -16.57 -16.31
N GLN A 132 -5.22 -17.47 -17.16
CA GLN A 132 -5.68 -17.15 -18.50
C GLN A 132 -7.19 -17.34 -18.65
N GLY A 133 -7.82 -16.42 -19.40
CA GLY A 133 -9.26 -16.46 -19.71
C GLY A 133 -10.14 -16.52 -18.45
N TRP A 134 -11.22 -17.29 -18.53
CA TRP A 134 -12.19 -17.45 -17.44
C TRP A 134 -11.60 -18.07 -16.16
N LYS A 135 -10.54 -18.88 -16.28
CA LYS A 135 -9.90 -19.51 -15.11
C LYS A 135 -9.29 -18.48 -14.16
N SER A 136 -8.92 -17.29 -14.65
CA SER A 136 -8.37 -16.20 -13.83
C SER A 136 -9.33 -15.68 -12.75
N SER A 137 -10.65 -15.90 -12.92
CA SER A 137 -11.67 -15.54 -11.94
C SER A 137 -11.44 -16.18 -10.56
N ILE A 138 -10.73 -17.31 -10.50
CA ILE A 138 -10.38 -17.95 -9.21
C ILE A 138 -9.56 -17.03 -8.31
N TRP A 139 -8.67 -16.22 -8.88
CA TRP A 139 -7.82 -15.29 -8.13
C TRP A 139 -8.59 -14.08 -7.65
N ILE A 140 -9.56 -13.63 -8.45
CA ILE A 140 -10.49 -12.57 -8.05
C ILE A 140 -11.29 -13.05 -6.85
N LEU A 141 -11.91 -14.22 -6.94
CA LEU A 141 -12.67 -14.83 -5.83
C LEU A 141 -11.80 -15.03 -4.59
N TYR A 142 -10.57 -15.52 -4.76
CA TYR A 142 -9.59 -15.66 -3.68
C TYR A 142 -9.35 -14.33 -2.96
N CYS A 143 -9.05 -13.25 -3.70
CA CYS A 143 -8.79 -11.95 -3.09
C CYS A 143 -10.03 -11.41 -2.38
N PHE A 144 -11.21 -11.48 -3.03
CA PHE A 144 -12.47 -11.02 -2.45
C PHE A 144 -12.88 -11.81 -1.22
N PHE A 145 -12.63 -13.12 -1.18
CA PHE A 145 -12.91 -13.94 0.00
C PHE A 145 -12.22 -13.39 1.25
N PHE A 146 -10.91 -13.15 1.17
CA PHE A 146 -10.16 -12.60 2.31
C PHE A 146 -10.50 -11.13 2.59
N GLY A 147 -10.68 -10.32 1.55
CA GLY A 147 -11.10 -8.93 1.69
C GLY A 147 -12.42 -8.75 2.41
N VAL A 148 -13.43 -9.52 2.01
CA VAL A 148 -14.77 -9.51 2.63
C VAL A 148 -14.71 -10.04 4.05
N GLN A 149 -13.95 -11.11 4.30
CA GLN A 149 -13.76 -11.64 5.65
C GLN A 149 -13.17 -10.58 6.59
N TRP A 150 -12.16 -9.82 6.14
CA TRP A 150 -11.57 -8.74 6.92
C TRP A 150 -12.53 -7.57 7.13
N TYR A 151 -13.26 -7.17 6.08
CA TYR A 151 -14.30 -6.15 6.16
C TYR A 151 -15.36 -6.50 7.23
N ILE A 152 -15.89 -7.73 7.17
CA ILE A 152 -16.87 -8.25 8.14
C ILE A 152 -16.28 -8.22 9.56
N GLY A 153 -15.03 -8.67 9.71
CA GLY A 153 -14.32 -8.65 10.99
C GLY A 153 -14.24 -7.24 11.58
N VAL A 154 -13.80 -6.25 10.80
CA VAL A 154 -13.71 -4.85 11.27
C VAL A 154 -15.09 -4.26 11.52
N TYR A 155 -16.08 -4.57 10.68
CA TYR A 155 -17.40 -3.96 10.81
C TYR A 155 -18.17 -4.47 12.03
N TYR A 156 -18.16 -5.78 12.29
CA TYR A 156 -18.95 -6.42 13.34
C TYR A 156 -18.15 -6.77 14.60
N LEU A 157 -16.92 -7.28 14.48
CA LEU A 157 -16.16 -7.76 15.65
C LEU A 157 -15.43 -6.64 16.39
N LEU A 158 -15.22 -5.48 15.75
CA LEU A 158 -14.64 -4.28 16.39
C LEU A 158 -15.69 -3.23 16.74
N GLU A 159 -16.97 -3.61 16.78
CA GLU A 159 -18.02 -2.70 17.21
C GLU A 159 -17.85 -2.36 18.69
N PRO A 160 -17.70 -1.07 19.05
CA PRO A 160 -17.44 -0.66 20.42
C PRO A 160 -18.70 -0.79 21.28
N ASP A 161 -18.64 -1.62 22.33
CA ASP A 161 -19.66 -1.65 23.39
C ASP A 161 -19.49 -0.49 24.38
N ASN A 162 -20.40 -0.40 25.36
CA ASN A 162 -20.41 0.70 26.33
C ASN A 162 -19.11 0.80 27.15
N VAL A 163 -18.54 -0.34 27.54
CA VAL A 163 -17.27 -0.38 28.29
C VAL A 163 -16.13 0.18 27.44
N THR A 164 -16.06 -0.24 26.17
CA THR A 164 -15.04 0.26 25.22
C THR A 164 -15.19 1.77 24.99
N LYS A 165 -16.42 2.25 24.79
CA LYS A 165 -16.68 3.67 24.58
C LYS A 165 -16.23 4.51 25.76
N GLU A 166 -16.57 4.10 26.99
CA GLU A 166 -16.19 4.84 28.19
C GLU A 166 -14.66 4.80 28.41
N TYR A 167 -14.02 3.66 28.19
CA TYR A 167 -12.57 3.51 28.32
C TYR A 167 -11.78 4.47 27.42
N PHE A 168 -12.19 4.66 26.16
CA PHE A 168 -11.50 5.56 25.24
C PHE A 168 -12.00 7.01 25.28
N LYS A 169 -13.10 7.32 25.98
CA LYS A 169 -13.77 8.62 25.93
C LYS A 169 -12.88 9.77 26.39
N GLU A 170 -12.25 9.64 27.55
CA GLU A 170 -11.37 10.69 28.08
C GLU A 170 -10.11 10.84 27.21
N GLU A 171 -9.52 9.74 26.76
CA GLU A 171 -8.32 9.78 25.92
C GLU A 171 -8.62 10.46 24.58
N MET A 172 -9.73 10.12 23.93
CA MET A 172 -10.13 10.76 22.67
C MET A 172 -10.42 12.25 22.83
N LEU A 173 -11.07 12.63 23.94
CA LEU A 173 -11.33 14.04 24.25
C LEU A 173 -10.03 14.81 24.52
N GLN A 174 -9.11 14.25 25.29
CA GLN A 174 -7.86 14.92 25.64
C GLN A 174 -6.89 15.02 24.45
N ARG A 175 -6.80 13.97 23.61
CA ARG A 175 -5.82 13.90 22.53
C ARG A 175 -6.28 14.51 21.21
N TYR A 176 -7.57 14.43 20.93
CA TYR A 176 -8.16 14.83 19.66
C TYR A 176 -9.25 15.90 19.79
N SER A 177 -9.66 16.24 21.01
CA SER A 177 -10.73 17.21 21.27
C SER A 177 -12.08 16.80 20.65
N VAL A 178 -12.35 15.50 20.59
CA VAL A 178 -13.60 14.94 20.05
C VAL A 178 -14.33 14.13 21.11
N VAL A 179 -15.66 14.26 21.14
CA VAL A 179 -16.54 13.43 21.96
C VAL A 179 -16.80 12.10 21.24
N SER A 180 -16.44 10.98 21.88
CA SER A 180 -16.45 9.62 21.31
C SER A 180 -17.81 9.19 20.71
N ASN A 181 -18.93 9.71 21.21
CA ASN A 181 -20.27 9.26 20.80
C ASN A 181 -20.67 9.62 19.37
N ASP A 182 -20.09 10.68 18.78
CA ASP A 182 -20.44 11.15 17.43
C ASP A 182 -19.34 10.82 16.39
N LEU A 183 -18.26 10.17 16.82
CA LEU A 183 -17.08 9.90 15.99
C LEU A 183 -17.21 8.55 15.26
N PRO A 184 -16.99 8.49 13.93
CA PRO A 184 -16.94 7.22 13.22
C PRO A 184 -15.71 6.42 13.66
N LEU A 185 -15.95 5.40 14.50
CA LEU A 185 -14.89 4.60 15.11
C LEU A 185 -15.21 3.11 15.19
N ARG A 186 -14.13 2.34 15.21
CA ARG A 186 -14.04 0.93 15.58
C ARG A 186 -12.96 0.80 16.63
N ALA A 187 -13.10 -0.16 17.54
CA ALA A 187 -12.16 -0.28 18.64
C ALA A 187 -11.86 -1.73 18.95
N PHE A 188 -10.60 -1.96 19.31
CA PHE A 188 -10.11 -3.23 19.80
C PHE A 188 -9.65 -3.04 21.24
N MET A 189 -9.96 -4.01 22.10
CA MET A 189 -9.49 -4.04 23.47
C MET A 189 -9.32 -5.50 23.91
N ALA A 190 -8.11 -5.89 24.30
CA ALA A 190 -7.77 -7.30 24.57
C ALA A 190 -8.44 -7.84 25.85
N TYR A 191 -8.57 -7.00 26.87
CA TYR A 191 -9.08 -7.35 28.19
C TYR A 191 -10.14 -6.35 28.65
N ASP A 192 -10.97 -6.73 29.61
CA ASP A 192 -11.81 -5.77 30.32
C ASP A 192 -10.94 -4.89 31.26
N PRO A 193 -11.15 -3.57 31.31
CA PRO A 193 -10.31 -2.67 32.10
C PRO A 193 -10.51 -2.84 33.62
N ILE A 194 -11.63 -3.41 34.07
CA ILE A 194 -11.96 -3.54 35.49
C ILE A 194 -11.50 -4.90 36.02
N ASP A 195 -12.00 -5.99 35.44
CA ASP A 195 -11.77 -7.35 35.97
C ASP A 195 -10.68 -8.12 35.22
N ARG A 196 -10.10 -7.52 34.17
CA ARG A 196 -9.07 -8.13 33.31
C ARG A 196 -9.50 -9.43 32.63
N SER A 197 -10.81 -9.66 32.52
CA SER A 197 -11.35 -10.80 31.78
C SER A 197 -11.08 -10.68 30.28
N ILE A 198 -11.00 -11.83 29.61
CA ILE A 198 -10.72 -11.92 28.17
C ILE A 198 -11.93 -11.44 27.38
N ARG A 199 -11.72 -10.50 26.47
CA ARG A 199 -12.76 -10.04 25.54
C ARG A 199 -12.78 -10.92 24.30
N TRP A 200 -13.51 -12.03 24.38
CA TRP A 200 -13.52 -13.11 23.38
C TRP A 200 -13.83 -12.66 21.94
N VAL A 201 -14.70 -11.68 21.74
CA VAL A 201 -15.03 -11.15 20.39
C VAL A 201 -13.82 -10.47 19.76
N ASN A 202 -13.08 -9.67 20.53
CA ASN A 202 -11.85 -9.02 20.06
C ASN A 202 -10.74 -10.05 19.86
N TRP A 203 -10.60 -11.02 20.75
CA TRP A 203 -9.68 -12.14 20.56
C TRP A 203 -9.98 -12.94 19.29
N LEU A 204 -11.26 -13.19 18.99
CA LEU A 204 -11.67 -13.83 17.75
C LEU A 204 -11.28 -12.99 16.52
N PHE A 205 -11.47 -11.68 16.57
CA PHE A 205 -10.99 -10.79 15.51
C PHE A 205 -9.48 -10.90 15.32
N ALA A 206 -8.69 -10.82 16.40
CA ALA A 206 -7.24 -10.95 16.35
C ALA A 206 -6.83 -12.31 15.76
N PHE A 207 -7.46 -13.40 16.21
CA PHE A 207 -7.20 -14.74 15.68
C PHE A 207 -7.48 -14.84 14.18
N ILE A 208 -8.62 -14.33 13.72
CA ILE A 208 -8.98 -14.33 12.30
C ILE A 208 -7.95 -13.55 11.49
N VAL A 209 -7.61 -12.33 11.90
CA VAL A 209 -6.66 -11.48 11.19
C VAL A 209 -5.26 -12.11 11.18
N THR A 210 -4.80 -12.66 12.31
CA THR A 210 -3.55 -13.41 12.41
C THR A 210 -3.54 -14.61 11.46
N ALA A 211 -4.62 -15.40 11.40
CA ALA A 211 -4.71 -16.56 10.53
C ALA A 211 -4.64 -16.17 9.05
N ILE A 212 -5.37 -15.11 8.65
CA ILE A 212 -5.30 -14.57 7.29
C ILE A 212 -3.87 -14.12 6.98
N MET A 213 -3.25 -13.33 7.85
CA MET A 213 -1.89 -12.85 7.66
C MET A 213 -0.88 -13.99 7.55
N ALA A 214 -0.94 -14.96 8.47
CA ALA A 214 -0.04 -16.11 8.48
C ALA A 214 -0.18 -16.92 7.19
N PHE A 215 -1.41 -17.10 6.70
CA PHE A 215 -1.67 -17.79 5.45
C PHE A 215 -1.09 -17.03 4.24
N GLN A 216 -1.43 -15.75 4.07
CA GLN A 216 -0.95 -14.94 2.93
C GLN A 216 0.58 -14.80 2.94
N TYR A 217 1.16 -14.49 4.11
CA TYR A 217 2.59 -14.34 4.26
C TYR A 217 3.33 -15.68 4.12
N GLY A 218 2.74 -16.77 4.62
CA GLY A 218 3.25 -18.13 4.45
C GLY A 218 3.37 -18.52 2.98
N ILE A 219 2.36 -18.20 2.16
CA ILE A 219 2.43 -18.39 0.70
C ILE A 219 3.58 -17.59 0.10
N MET A 220 3.71 -16.31 0.45
CA MET A 220 4.77 -15.44 -0.08
C MET A 220 6.16 -15.96 0.28
N ILE A 221 6.38 -16.35 1.54
CA ILE A 221 7.66 -16.89 2.01
C ILE A 221 7.95 -18.23 1.35
N TYR A 222 6.97 -19.13 1.27
CA TYR A 222 7.14 -20.42 0.59
C TYR A 222 7.51 -20.23 -0.88
N CYS A 223 6.74 -19.44 -1.64
CA CYS A 223 7.02 -19.15 -3.04
C CYS A 223 8.38 -18.46 -3.22
N GLY A 224 8.69 -17.50 -2.35
CA GLY A 224 9.97 -16.79 -2.31
C GLY A 224 11.16 -17.73 -2.09
N TRP A 225 11.07 -18.59 -1.08
CA TRP A 225 12.08 -19.57 -0.73
C TRP A 225 12.25 -20.65 -1.80
N ALA A 226 11.14 -21.17 -2.35
CA ALA A 226 11.19 -22.16 -3.42
C ALA A 226 11.80 -21.57 -4.71
N MET A 227 11.51 -20.30 -5.02
CA MET A 227 12.20 -19.57 -6.09
C MET A 227 13.68 -19.33 -5.79
N TYR A 228 14.04 -19.00 -4.56
CA TYR A 228 15.43 -18.83 -4.15
C TYR A 228 16.24 -20.12 -4.33
N SER A 229 15.74 -21.23 -3.78
CA SER A 229 16.44 -22.52 -3.75
C SER A 229 16.45 -23.23 -5.11
N GLY A 230 15.29 -23.33 -5.78
CA GLY A 230 15.19 -24.08 -7.04
C GLY A 230 15.82 -23.38 -8.24
N MET A 231 16.12 -22.09 -8.14
CA MET A 231 16.73 -21.35 -9.25
C MET A 231 18.24 -21.60 -9.35
N GLU A 232 18.96 -21.88 -8.26
CA GLU A 232 20.39 -22.22 -8.32
C GLU A 232 20.64 -23.53 -9.08
N GLU A 233 19.78 -24.54 -8.86
CA GLU A 233 19.85 -25.83 -9.54
C GLU A 233 19.47 -25.72 -11.03
N LYS A 234 18.40 -24.98 -11.37
CA LYS A 234 18.00 -24.74 -12.77
C LYS A 234 18.98 -23.85 -13.53
N MET A 235 19.64 -22.88 -12.86
CA MET A 235 20.60 -21.96 -13.47
C MET A 235 21.87 -22.64 -13.97
N ARG A 236 22.22 -23.85 -13.49
CA ARG A 236 23.33 -24.64 -14.07
C ARG A 236 23.09 -25.06 -15.51
N ASN A 237 21.83 -25.20 -15.91
CA ASN A 237 21.44 -25.70 -17.24
C ASN A 237 21.08 -24.58 -18.23
N PHE A 238 21.17 -23.31 -17.82
CA PHE A 238 20.76 -22.16 -18.63
C PHE A 238 21.95 -21.49 -19.34
N SER A 239 21.70 -20.97 -20.54
CA SER A 239 22.67 -20.18 -21.31
C SER A 239 23.02 -18.86 -20.60
N ALA A 240 24.20 -18.28 -20.89
CA ALA A 240 24.67 -17.06 -20.20
C ALA A 240 23.70 -15.86 -20.19
N PRO A 241 22.96 -15.55 -21.28
CA PRO A 241 21.93 -14.50 -21.27
C PRO A 241 20.75 -14.82 -20.35
N LEU A 242 20.33 -16.09 -20.31
CA LEU A 242 19.24 -16.58 -19.49
C LEU A 242 19.65 -16.56 -18.00
N LYS A 243 20.89 -16.94 -17.69
CA LYS A 243 21.48 -16.84 -16.34
C LYS A 243 21.50 -15.39 -15.83
N HIS A 244 21.84 -14.42 -16.68
CA HIS A 244 21.81 -13.00 -16.30
C HIS A 244 20.39 -12.51 -16.02
N HIS A 245 19.41 -12.89 -16.85
CA HIS A 245 18.00 -12.56 -16.63
C HIS A 245 17.46 -13.12 -15.31
N HIS A 246 17.78 -14.39 -14.99
CA HIS A 246 17.38 -15.02 -13.73
C HIS A 246 18.03 -14.38 -12.50
N ASN A 247 19.29 -13.96 -12.58
CA ASN A 247 19.95 -13.25 -11.47
C ASN A 247 19.30 -11.87 -11.19
N GLN A 248 18.76 -11.21 -12.23
CA GLN A 248 17.98 -9.98 -12.04
C GLN A 248 16.62 -10.25 -11.41
N LEU A 249 15.92 -11.30 -11.83
CA LEU A 249 14.69 -11.75 -11.19
C LEU A 249 14.92 -12.08 -9.71
N PHE A 250 16.05 -12.71 -9.37
CA PHE A 250 16.47 -12.98 -7.99
C PHE A 250 16.61 -11.72 -7.14
N LYS A 251 17.37 -10.73 -7.65
CA LYS A 251 17.60 -9.47 -6.92
C LYS A 251 16.27 -8.74 -6.72
N THR A 252 15.40 -8.74 -7.72
CA THR A 252 14.05 -8.17 -7.62
C THR A 252 13.23 -8.90 -6.56
N LEU A 253 13.33 -10.23 -6.49
CA LEU A 253 12.61 -11.07 -5.55
C LEU A 253 12.98 -10.78 -4.09
N VAL A 254 14.28 -10.58 -3.79
CA VAL A 254 14.72 -10.21 -2.43
C VAL A 254 14.08 -8.89 -1.99
N PHE A 255 14.08 -7.88 -2.85
CA PHE A 255 13.42 -6.60 -2.55
C PHE A 255 11.91 -6.77 -2.40
N GLN A 256 11.27 -7.54 -3.27
CA GLN A 256 9.82 -7.75 -3.24
C GLN A 256 9.32 -8.61 -2.09
N ILE A 257 10.16 -9.43 -1.46
CA ILE A 257 9.82 -10.10 -0.20
C ILE A 257 10.03 -9.12 0.96
N SER A 258 11.15 -8.41 0.97
CA SER A 258 11.52 -7.52 2.09
C SER A 258 10.56 -6.33 2.23
N THR A 259 10.16 -5.71 1.12
CA THR A 259 9.31 -4.52 1.10
C THR A 259 7.94 -4.75 1.77
N PRO A 260 7.12 -5.74 1.38
CA PRO A 260 5.85 -5.97 2.06
C PRO A 260 6.04 -6.42 3.51
N THR A 261 7.11 -7.15 3.86
CA THR A 261 7.42 -7.47 5.26
C THR A 261 7.59 -6.20 6.10
N ILE A 262 8.32 -5.21 5.59
CA ILE A 262 8.61 -3.97 6.30
C ILE A 262 7.40 -3.02 6.33
N PHE A 263 6.71 -2.85 5.20
CA PHE A 263 5.69 -1.82 5.06
C PHE A 263 4.27 -2.33 5.34
N LEU A 264 3.96 -3.61 5.13
CA LEU A 264 2.62 -4.17 5.34
C LEU A 264 2.53 -5.05 6.59
N PHE A 265 3.39 -6.07 6.70
CA PHE A 265 3.24 -7.08 7.75
C PHE A 265 3.77 -6.62 9.11
N SER A 266 4.99 -6.06 9.17
CA SER A 266 5.61 -5.64 10.44
C SER A 266 4.77 -4.61 11.22
N PRO A 267 4.27 -3.52 10.60
CA PRO A 267 3.44 -2.56 11.32
C PRO A 267 2.12 -3.19 11.79
N LEU A 268 1.57 -4.12 11.01
CA LEU A 268 0.32 -4.79 11.36
C LEU A 268 0.46 -5.81 12.49
N VAL A 269 1.59 -6.51 12.58
CA VAL A 269 1.95 -7.35 13.74
C VAL A 269 1.90 -6.50 15.02
N LEU A 270 2.44 -5.27 14.99
CA LEU A 270 2.35 -4.36 16.12
C LEU A 270 0.89 -4.00 16.44
N VAL A 271 0.06 -3.71 15.45
CA VAL A 271 -1.38 -3.43 15.64
C VAL A 271 -2.12 -4.56 16.31
N ILE A 272 -1.84 -5.79 15.91
CA ILE A 272 -2.55 -6.96 16.45
C ILE A 272 -2.06 -7.27 17.85
N TYR A 273 -0.75 -7.35 18.07
CA TYR A 273 -0.22 -7.94 19.30
C TYR A 273 0.09 -6.93 20.40
N LEU A 274 0.36 -5.66 20.09
CA LEU A 274 0.68 -4.66 21.11
C LEU A 274 -0.37 -4.57 22.24
N PRO A 275 -1.69 -4.59 21.96
CA PRO A 275 -2.73 -4.56 22.99
C PRO A 275 -2.70 -5.71 24.00
N PHE A 276 -2.11 -6.86 23.64
CA PHE A 276 -2.08 -8.05 24.50
C PHE A 276 -1.03 -7.97 25.61
N PHE A 277 -0.04 -7.08 25.48
CA PHE A 277 1.04 -6.92 26.45
C PHE A 277 0.68 -6.03 27.64
N ASP A 278 -0.48 -5.37 27.64
CA ASP A 278 -0.96 -4.51 28.74
C ASP A 278 0.09 -3.48 29.20
N ILE A 279 0.78 -2.87 28.23
CA ILE A 279 1.80 -1.86 28.48
C ILE A 279 1.12 -0.51 28.56
N GLU A 280 1.39 0.27 29.61
CA GLU A 280 0.91 1.66 29.72
C GLU A 280 1.53 2.52 28.62
N LEU A 281 0.75 2.79 27.58
CA LEU A 281 1.22 3.46 26.37
C LEU A 281 0.07 4.19 25.70
N SER A 282 0.32 5.43 25.30
CA SER A 282 -0.59 6.22 24.46
C SER A 282 0.19 6.87 23.33
N PHE A 283 -0.17 6.56 22.08
CA PHE A 283 0.44 7.20 20.93
C PHE A 283 -0.41 7.10 19.64
N PRO A 284 -0.37 8.14 18.79
CA PRO A 284 -0.97 8.09 17.47
C PRO A 284 -0.14 7.19 16.55
N ALA A 285 -0.75 6.16 15.99
CA ALA A 285 -0.13 5.23 15.06
C ALA A 285 -0.36 5.59 13.60
N GLY A 286 -0.38 6.90 13.28
CA GLY A 286 -0.48 7.39 11.91
C GLY A 286 0.66 6.88 11.02
N ALA A 287 1.85 6.66 11.58
CA ALA A 287 2.99 6.07 10.87
C ALA A 287 2.68 4.67 10.28
N THR A 288 1.87 3.87 10.98
CA THR A 288 1.43 2.55 10.50
C THR A 288 0.58 2.68 9.24
N VAL A 289 -0.40 3.59 9.27
CA VAL A 289 -1.26 3.87 8.11
C VAL A 289 -0.43 4.42 6.94
N CYS A 290 0.51 5.34 7.22
CA CYS A 290 1.42 5.85 6.19
C CYS A 290 2.28 4.74 5.57
N ALA A 291 2.80 3.80 6.36
CA ALA A 291 3.58 2.67 5.84
C ALA A 291 2.78 1.83 4.85
N PHE A 292 1.51 1.54 5.17
CA PHE A 292 0.61 0.82 4.26
C PHE A 292 0.42 1.56 2.93
N ASN A 293 0.30 2.88 2.96
CA ASN A 293 0.06 3.68 1.75
C ASN A 293 1.32 3.93 0.91
N PHE A 294 2.51 3.89 1.50
CA PHE A 294 3.76 3.97 0.74
C PHE A 294 4.11 2.68 0.02
N TYR A 295 3.62 1.54 0.52
CA TYR A 295 3.96 0.25 -0.05
C TYR A 295 3.71 0.19 -1.58
N PRO A 296 2.54 0.58 -2.13
CA PRO A 296 2.32 0.59 -3.57
C PRO A 296 3.33 1.44 -4.35
N ALA A 297 3.66 2.65 -3.88
CA ALA A 297 4.69 3.49 -4.51
C ALA A 297 6.06 2.79 -4.52
N VAL A 298 6.46 2.22 -3.38
CA VAL A 298 7.75 1.55 -3.24
C VAL A 298 7.83 0.33 -4.15
N ASP A 299 6.78 -0.49 -4.23
CA ASP A 299 6.74 -1.66 -5.12
C ASP A 299 6.89 -1.25 -6.59
N VAL A 300 6.15 -0.24 -7.05
CA VAL A 300 6.24 0.27 -8.41
C VAL A 300 7.64 0.81 -8.71
N VAL A 301 8.23 1.58 -7.81
CA VAL A 301 9.59 2.12 -7.96
C VAL A 301 10.63 1.00 -8.04
N ILE A 302 10.49 -0.06 -7.21
CA ILE A 302 11.35 -1.24 -7.29
C ILE A 302 11.24 -1.90 -8.66
N VAL A 303 10.04 -2.08 -9.20
CA VAL A 303 9.86 -2.66 -10.53
C VAL A 303 10.52 -1.80 -11.60
N LEU A 304 10.30 -0.48 -11.59
CA LEU A 304 10.87 0.45 -12.56
C LEU A 304 12.40 0.51 -12.51
N TYR A 305 12.99 0.36 -11.32
CA TYR A 305 14.44 0.48 -11.13
C TYR A 305 15.18 -0.86 -11.33
N VAL A 306 14.61 -1.97 -10.87
CA VAL A 306 15.31 -3.26 -10.83
C VAL A 306 15.09 -4.07 -12.11
N VAL A 307 13.89 -4.04 -12.70
CA VAL A 307 13.60 -4.84 -13.91
C VAL A 307 14.15 -4.13 -15.14
N THR A 308 15.08 -4.79 -15.85
CA THR A 308 15.88 -4.16 -16.91
C THR A 308 15.03 -3.56 -18.04
N GLU A 309 13.99 -4.26 -18.49
CA GLU A 309 13.10 -3.79 -19.55
C GLU A 309 12.42 -2.46 -19.17
N TYR A 310 11.92 -2.37 -17.94
CA TYR A 310 11.31 -1.14 -17.42
C TYR A 310 12.34 -0.05 -17.18
N ARG A 311 13.52 -0.38 -16.65
CA ARG A 311 14.60 0.58 -16.43
C ARG A 311 15.09 1.20 -17.75
N VAL A 312 15.21 0.40 -18.81
CA VAL A 312 15.60 0.88 -20.13
C VAL A 312 14.50 1.77 -20.72
N ALA A 313 13.23 1.39 -20.61
CA ALA A 313 12.11 2.23 -21.02
C ALA A 313 12.11 3.57 -20.26
N ALA A 314 12.24 3.54 -18.93
CA ALA A 314 12.32 4.74 -18.09
C ALA A 314 13.46 5.67 -18.50
N LYS A 315 14.68 5.14 -18.69
CA LYS A 315 15.84 5.93 -19.13
C LYS A 315 15.63 6.56 -20.52
N LYS A 316 15.04 5.83 -21.46
CA LYS A 316 14.72 6.33 -22.80
C LYS A 316 13.78 7.56 -22.70
N TYR A 317 12.70 7.47 -21.92
CA TYR A 317 11.77 8.58 -21.75
C TYR A 317 12.37 9.76 -20.98
N LEU A 318 13.13 9.51 -19.92
CA LEU A 318 13.84 10.58 -19.20
C LEU A 318 14.78 11.34 -20.13
N ASN A 319 15.47 10.65 -21.04
CA ASN A 319 16.32 11.30 -22.03
C ASN A 319 15.53 12.12 -23.06
N ILE A 320 14.35 11.64 -23.50
CA ILE A 320 13.46 12.40 -24.40
C ILE A 320 12.97 13.67 -23.71
N ILE A 321 12.48 13.56 -22.48
CA ILE A 321 12.01 14.68 -21.67
C ILE A 321 13.15 15.70 -21.46
N ARG A 322 14.34 15.22 -21.06
CA ARG A 322 15.51 16.08 -20.88
C ARG A 322 15.85 16.84 -22.17
N LYS A 323 15.81 16.18 -23.32
CA LYS A 323 16.05 16.82 -24.64
C LYS A 323 14.98 17.86 -24.98
N GLN A 324 13.71 17.59 -24.68
CA GLN A 324 12.60 18.54 -24.90
C GLN A 324 12.71 19.77 -23.98
N PHE A 325 13.07 19.58 -22.72
CA PHE A 325 13.31 20.70 -21.80
C PHE A 325 14.50 21.55 -22.25
N THR A 326 15.64 20.94 -22.61
CA THR A 326 16.79 21.69 -23.13
C THR A 326 16.47 22.43 -24.43
N SER A 327 15.69 21.82 -25.33
CA SER A 327 15.24 22.45 -26.58
C SER A 327 14.28 23.62 -26.33
N SER A 328 13.38 23.47 -25.35
CA SER A 328 12.44 24.54 -24.99
C SER A 328 13.17 25.70 -24.33
N SER A 329 14.09 25.43 -23.39
CA SER A 329 14.93 26.47 -22.77
C SER A 329 15.82 27.20 -23.78
N SER A 330 16.37 26.52 -24.79
CA SER A 330 17.16 27.19 -25.85
C SER A 330 16.27 28.10 -26.71
N LYS A 331 15.07 27.65 -27.10
CA LYS A 331 14.11 28.48 -27.85
C LYS A 331 13.64 29.70 -27.06
N TYR A 332 13.41 29.56 -25.77
CA TYR A 332 13.09 30.70 -24.89
C TYR A 332 14.26 31.70 -24.81
N ALA A 333 15.50 31.21 -24.69
CA ALA A 333 16.69 32.07 -24.65
C ALA A 333 16.92 32.83 -25.97
N GLU A 334 16.77 32.16 -27.12
CA GLU A 334 16.89 32.76 -28.45
C GLU A 334 15.82 33.85 -28.69
N ASN A 335 14.55 33.56 -28.34
CA ASN A 335 13.47 34.55 -28.45
C ASN A 335 13.68 35.75 -27.53
N SER A 336 14.25 35.54 -26.33
CA SER A 336 14.56 36.62 -25.39
C SER A 336 15.67 37.53 -25.92
N GLN A 337 16.71 36.95 -26.55
CA GLN A 337 17.79 37.70 -27.17
C GLN A 337 17.33 38.47 -28.41
N GLN A 338 16.49 37.87 -29.26
CA GLN A 338 15.88 38.58 -30.39
C GLN A 338 14.99 39.74 -29.93
N THR A 339 14.22 39.55 -28.86
CA THR A 339 13.38 40.62 -28.29
C THR A 339 14.22 41.77 -27.74
N GLN A 340 15.33 41.47 -27.05
CA GLN A 340 16.27 42.50 -26.57
C GLN A 340 17.01 43.22 -27.71
N GLN A 341 17.43 42.52 -28.75
CA GLN A 341 18.07 43.14 -29.92
C GLN A 341 17.09 44.04 -30.68
N THR A 342 15.84 43.62 -30.84
CA THR A 342 14.78 44.42 -31.48
C THR A 342 14.48 45.67 -30.66
N PHE A 343 14.44 45.55 -29.33
CA PHE A 343 14.24 46.67 -28.42
C PHE A 343 15.41 47.66 -28.48
N GLN A 344 16.65 47.20 -28.48
CA GLN A 344 17.84 48.06 -28.62
C GLN A 344 17.90 48.77 -29.98
N LEU A 345 17.53 48.10 -31.08
CA LEU A 345 17.46 48.72 -32.41
C LEU A 345 16.39 49.83 -32.47
N SER A 346 15.28 49.68 -31.75
CA SER A 346 14.19 50.65 -31.72
C SER A 346 14.46 51.89 -30.84
N THR A 347 15.51 51.87 -30.03
CA THR A 347 15.88 52.97 -29.11
C THR A 347 17.07 53.80 -29.56
N LEU A 348 17.66 53.52 -30.73
CA LEU A 348 18.72 54.35 -31.30
C LEU A 348 18.13 55.65 -31.86
N PRO A 349 18.61 56.84 -31.45
CA PRO A 349 18.17 58.10 -32.05
C PRO A 349 18.61 58.15 -33.52
N ALA A 350 17.70 58.61 -34.38
CA ALA A 350 17.86 58.67 -35.84
C ALA A 350 19.00 59.60 -36.29
#